data_AF-A0A7C0U8G6-F1
#
_entry.id   AF-A0A7C0U8G6-F1
#
_cell.length_a   1.000
_cell.length_b   1.000
_cell.length_c   1.000
_cell.angle_alpha   90.00
_cell.angle_beta   90.00
_cell.angle_gamma   90.00
#
_symmetry.space_group_name_H-M   'P 1'
#
loop_
_entity.id
_entity.type
_entity.pdbx_description
1 polymer ?
#
loop_
_entity_poly.entity_id
_entity_poly.type
_entity_poly.pdbx_seq_one_letter_code
_entity_poly.pdbx_strand_id
1 'polypeptide(L)'
;MDTAKDPRILVVEDAIGRFGNIVRNRRLKVHLDYGTFANALKSLESTFYEVKYSYAEPGQLAELPATRKMVEEISRMGTTIESAVSSANYRPKTVGERLALSEFRYGVRTVEGLPRRLALPDDPAFAVDIIAVEVTQVSKVEGSDKLTLCRCTDAARIWTIVTNIQRIKPGTRLPAAVLPPTEMMGVVSEAMFLGGDPLPEDTTLGLLSAPPEAALNQARGQVMALIKRLA
;
A
#
# COMPACT_ATOMS: atom_id res chain seq x y z
N MET A 1 -6.21 24.34 -2.15
CA MET A 1 -5.02 23.54 -2.46
C MET A 1 -5.10 23.04 -3.90
N ASP A 2 -4.00 22.92 -4.65
CA ASP A 2 -4.02 22.25 -5.96
C ASP A 2 -4.07 20.73 -5.76
N THR A 3 -5.27 20.19 -5.56
CA THR A 3 -5.52 18.78 -5.26
C THR A 3 -4.99 17.84 -6.35
N ALA A 4 -4.90 18.31 -7.59
CA ALA A 4 -4.40 17.54 -8.72
C ALA A 4 -2.88 17.32 -8.66
N LYS A 5 -2.15 18.11 -7.86
CA LYS A 5 -0.71 17.99 -7.65
C LYS A 5 -0.34 17.48 -6.26
N ASP A 6 -1.32 17.27 -5.38
CA ASP A 6 -1.07 16.75 -4.04
C ASP A 6 -0.52 15.31 -4.12
N PRO A 7 0.66 15.02 -3.53
CA PRO A 7 1.25 13.70 -3.55
C PRO A 7 0.33 12.58 -3.03
N ARG A 8 -0.47 12.85 -1.99
CA ARG A 8 -1.42 11.89 -1.41
C ARG A 8 -2.50 11.50 -2.41
N ILE A 9 -2.93 12.45 -3.24
CA ILE A 9 -3.94 12.24 -4.28
C ILE A 9 -3.34 11.50 -5.49
N LEU A 10 -2.13 11.86 -5.90
CA LEU A 10 -1.43 11.19 -7.01
C LEU A 10 -1.10 9.72 -6.68
N VAL A 11 -0.74 9.42 -5.43
CA VAL A 11 -0.53 8.02 -5.00
C VAL A 11 -1.85 7.23 -4.98
N VAL A 12 -2.98 7.86 -4.62
CA VAL A 12 -4.30 7.24 -4.72
C VAL A 12 -4.68 6.95 -6.18
N GLU A 13 -4.36 7.86 -7.10
CA GLU A 13 -4.58 7.63 -8.54
C GLU A 13 -3.85 6.39 -9.06
N ASP A 14 -2.55 6.26 -8.75
CA ASP A 14 -1.76 5.06 -9.10
C ASP A 14 -2.37 3.79 -8.48
N ALA A 15 -2.75 3.86 -7.21
CA ALA A 15 -3.36 2.75 -6.49
C ALA A 15 -4.69 2.29 -7.13
N ILE A 16 -5.56 3.23 -7.52
CA ILE A 16 -6.81 2.94 -8.25
C ILE A 16 -6.49 2.34 -9.63
N GLY A 17 -5.50 2.88 -10.35
CA GLY A 17 -5.07 2.34 -11.64
C GLY A 17 -4.60 0.89 -11.56
N ARG A 18 -3.75 0.57 -10.57
CA ARG A 18 -3.27 -0.80 -10.30
C ARG A 18 -4.40 -1.74 -9.91
N PHE A 19 -5.25 -1.32 -8.99
CA PHE A 19 -6.43 -2.07 -8.59
C PHE A 19 -7.35 -2.33 -9.80
N GLY A 20 -7.59 -1.31 -10.62
CA GLY A 20 -8.39 -1.43 -11.83
C GLY A 20 -7.80 -2.39 -12.85
N ASN A 21 -6.48 -2.42 -13.01
CA ASN A 21 -5.78 -3.38 -13.86
C ASN A 21 -6.03 -4.84 -13.41
N ILE A 22 -6.09 -5.09 -12.10
CA ILE A 22 -6.40 -6.42 -11.55
C ILE A 22 -7.83 -6.84 -11.89
N VAL A 23 -8.80 -5.95 -11.65
CA VAL A 23 -10.22 -6.23 -11.88
C VAL A 23 -10.52 -6.43 -13.38
N ARG A 24 -10.05 -5.51 -14.24
CA ARG A 24 -10.30 -5.56 -15.69
C ARG A 24 -9.72 -6.81 -16.34
N ASN A 25 -8.50 -7.18 -15.95
CA ASN A 25 -7.80 -8.33 -16.52
C ASN A 25 -8.04 -9.63 -15.73
N ARG A 26 -8.95 -9.62 -14.76
CA ARG A 26 -9.32 -10.79 -13.94
C ARG A 26 -8.11 -11.53 -13.38
N ARG A 27 -7.12 -10.77 -12.88
CA ARG A 27 -5.81 -11.31 -12.44
C ARG A 27 -5.91 -12.14 -11.16
N LEU A 28 -7.00 -12.02 -10.41
CA LEU A 28 -7.29 -12.86 -9.24
C LEU A 28 -8.08 -14.10 -9.66
N LYS A 29 -7.51 -15.28 -9.46
CA LYS A 29 -8.15 -16.56 -9.80
C LYS A 29 -9.10 -17.02 -8.69
N VAL A 30 -10.06 -16.16 -8.34
CA VAL A 30 -11.13 -16.41 -7.37
C VAL A 30 -12.48 -16.15 -8.02
N HIS A 31 -13.53 -16.77 -7.49
CA HIS A 31 -14.88 -16.60 -8.01
C HIS A 31 -15.45 -15.24 -7.61
N LEU A 32 -15.54 -14.32 -8.58
CA LEU A 32 -16.11 -12.98 -8.42
C LEU A 32 -17.10 -12.69 -9.54
N ASP A 33 -18.12 -11.92 -9.22
CA ASP A 33 -18.92 -11.25 -10.24
C ASP A 33 -18.14 -10.05 -10.81
N TYR A 34 -17.34 -10.34 -11.83
CA TYR A 34 -16.53 -9.34 -12.52
C TYR A 34 -17.37 -8.25 -13.23
N GLY A 35 -18.64 -8.50 -13.54
CA GLY A 35 -19.53 -7.49 -14.11
C GLY A 35 -19.85 -6.42 -13.07
N THR A 36 -20.27 -6.85 -11.88
CA THR A 36 -20.53 -5.96 -10.74
C THR A 36 -19.26 -5.21 -10.34
N PHE A 37 -18.11 -5.88 -10.27
CA PHE A 37 -16.83 -5.24 -9.95
C PHE A 37 -16.37 -4.22 -11.00
N ALA A 38 -16.57 -4.49 -12.30
CA ALA A 38 -16.22 -3.55 -13.34
C ALA A 38 -17.08 -2.27 -13.28
N ASN A 39 -18.36 -2.39 -12.92
CA ASN A 39 -19.23 -1.23 -12.72
C ASN A 39 -18.85 -0.43 -11.47
N ALA A 40 -18.55 -1.13 -10.35
CA ALA A 40 -18.06 -0.48 -9.14
C ALA A 40 -16.73 0.25 -9.38
N LEU A 41 -15.80 -0.36 -10.13
CA LEU A 41 -14.55 0.30 -10.51
C LEU A 41 -14.77 1.59 -11.32
N LYS A 42 -15.71 1.59 -12.27
CA LYS A 42 -16.04 2.81 -13.03
C LYS A 42 -16.61 3.91 -12.13
N SER A 43 -17.48 3.54 -11.18
CA SER A 43 -18.02 4.48 -10.17
C SER A 43 -16.91 5.04 -9.28
N LEU A 44 -15.99 4.19 -8.82
CA LEU A 44 -14.83 4.58 -8.03
C LEU A 44 -13.94 5.58 -8.79
N GLU A 45 -13.60 5.29 -10.05
CA GLU A 45 -12.77 6.17 -10.89
C GLU A 45 -13.43 7.52 -11.17
N SER A 46 -14.74 7.52 -11.48
CA SER A 46 -15.50 8.76 -11.67
C SER A 46 -15.50 9.59 -10.38
N THR A 47 -15.77 8.97 -9.24
CA THR A 47 -15.82 9.64 -7.93
C THR A 47 -14.43 10.17 -7.54
N PHE A 48 -13.36 9.46 -7.87
CA PHE A 48 -11.99 9.92 -7.64
C PHE A 48 -11.67 11.23 -8.38
N TYR A 49 -12.15 11.42 -9.61
CA TYR A 49 -11.90 12.66 -10.33
C TYR A 49 -12.62 13.87 -9.72
N GLU A 50 -13.77 13.67 -9.05
CA GLU A 50 -14.40 14.72 -8.24
C GLU A 50 -13.50 15.13 -7.07
N VAL A 51 -12.84 14.17 -6.41
CA VAL A 51 -11.85 14.43 -5.33
C VAL A 51 -10.63 15.16 -5.90
N LYS A 52 -10.04 14.63 -6.98
CA LYS A 52 -8.80 15.14 -7.59
C LYS A 52 -8.90 16.58 -8.08
N TYR A 53 -10.07 16.99 -8.57
CA TYR A 53 -10.30 18.34 -9.10
C TYR A 53 -11.20 19.20 -8.21
N SER A 54 -11.32 18.86 -6.92
CA SER A 54 -12.15 19.62 -5.97
C SER A 54 -11.51 20.95 -5.52
N TYR A 55 -10.18 21.07 -5.59
CA TYR A 55 -9.40 22.19 -5.04
C TYR A 55 -9.60 22.43 -3.53
N ALA A 56 -10.24 21.49 -2.82
CA ALA A 56 -10.54 21.60 -1.41
C ALA A 56 -9.26 21.54 -0.57
N GLU A 57 -9.28 22.20 0.59
CA GLU A 57 -8.20 22.08 1.58
C GLU A 57 -8.19 20.69 2.24
N PRO A 58 -7.05 20.16 2.74
CA PRO A 58 -6.93 18.77 3.18
C PRO A 58 -8.02 18.28 4.14
N GLY A 59 -8.37 19.08 5.16
CA GLY A 59 -9.42 18.72 6.12
C GLY A 59 -10.82 18.67 5.50
N GLN A 60 -11.12 19.56 4.56
CA GLN A 60 -12.39 19.53 3.81
C GLN A 60 -12.41 18.37 2.83
N LEU A 61 -11.29 18.11 2.16
CA LEU A 61 -11.10 17.02 1.20
C LEU A 61 -11.33 15.65 1.85
N ALA A 62 -10.86 15.45 3.08
CA ALA A 62 -11.09 14.24 3.86
C ALA A 62 -12.58 13.99 4.11
N GLU A 63 -13.35 15.05 4.29
CA GLU A 63 -14.76 15.01 4.66
C GLU A 63 -15.73 15.12 3.48
N LEU A 64 -15.22 15.30 2.25
CA LEU A 64 -16.05 15.41 1.05
C LEU A 64 -16.93 14.16 0.87
N PRO A 65 -18.20 14.31 0.46
CA PRO A 65 -19.05 13.17 0.13
C PRO A 65 -18.42 12.23 -0.90
N ALA A 66 -17.71 12.79 -1.91
CA ALA A 66 -16.97 12.01 -2.90
C ALA A 66 -15.87 11.16 -2.26
N THR A 67 -15.09 11.71 -1.33
CA THR A 67 -14.04 10.97 -0.61
C THR A 67 -14.63 9.83 0.21
N ARG A 68 -15.72 10.07 0.95
CA ARG A 68 -16.38 9.02 1.73
C ARG A 68 -16.93 7.91 0.84
N LYS A 69 -17.64 8.27 -0.22
CA LYS A 69 -18.18 7.33 -1.22
C LYS A 69 -17.06 6.49 -1.84
N MET A 70 -15.92 7.10 -2.18
CA MET A 70 -14.74 6.41 -2.72
C MET A 70 -14.20 5.36 -1.72
N VAL A 71 -14.08 5.73 -0.44
CA VAL A 71 -13.62 4.83 0.63
C VAL A 71 -14.61 3.68 0.87
N GLU A 72 -15.92 3.97 0.92
CA GLU A 72 -16.95 2.95 1.10
C GLU A 72 -16.97 1.95 -0.06
N GLU A 73 -16.85 2.45 -1.30
CA GLU A 73 -16.88 1.63 -2.51
C GLU A 73 -15.68 0.69 -2.59
N ILE A 74 -14.46 1.20 -2.39
CA ILE A 74 -13.26 0.35 -2.39
C ILE A 74 -13.26 -0.64 -1.22
N SER A 75 -13.78 -0.26 -0.05
CA SER A 75 -13.83 -1.13 1.13
C SER A 75 -14.79 -2.30 0.94
N ARG A 76 -15.95 -2.03 0.33
CA ARG A 76 -16.91 -3.07 -0.07
C ARG A 76 -16.30 -4.04 -1.08
N MET A 77 -15.63 -3.52 -2.10
CA MET A 77 -14.91 -4.35 -3.09
C MET A 77 -13.80 -5.17 -2.42
N GLY A 78 -13.04 -4.54 -1.52
CA GLY A 78 -11.98 -5.15 -0.74
C GLY A 78 -12.47 -6.33 0.10
N THR A 79 -13.51 -6.10 0.90
CA THR A 79 -14.15 -7.12 1.74
C THR A 79 -14.65 -8.30 0.92
N THR A 80 -15.25 -8.03 -0.24
CA THR A 80 -15.78 -9.08 -1.12
C THR A 80 -14.64 -9.93 -1.70
N ILE A 81 -13.53 -9.32 -2.13
CA ILE A 81 -12.36 -10.05 -2.63
C ILE A 81 -11.69 -10.86 -1.52
N GLU A 82 -11.45 -10.27 -0.34
CA GLU A 82 -10.83 -11.01 0.78
C GLU A 82 -11.69 -12.17 1.26
N SER A 83 -13.02 -12.01 1.24
CA SER A 83 -13.96 -13.09 1.53
C SER A 83 -13.83 -14.22 0.50
N ALA A 84 -13.76 -13.90 -0.79
CA ALA A 84 -13.58 -14.89 -1.86
C ALA A 84 -12.21 -15.59 -1.79
N VAL A 85 -11.15 -14.86 -1.45
CA VAL A 85 -9.81 -15.42 -1.22
C VAL A 85 -9.82 -16.40 -0.05
N SER A 86 -10.46 -16.03 1.05
CA SER A 86 -10.54 -16.83 2.27
C SER A 86 -11.42 -18.07 2.09
N SER A 87 -12.60 -17.93 1.49
CA SER A 87 -13.56 -19.02 1.30
C SER A 87 -13.09 -20.08 0.30
N ALA A 88 -12.30 -19.69 -0.70
CA ALA A 88 -11.79 -20.60 -1.72
C ALA A 88 -10.51 -21.34 -1.28
N ASN A 89 -10.01 -21.14 -0.05
CA ASN A 89 -8.66 -21.54 0.37
C ASN A 89 -7.61 -21.12 -0.68
N TYR A 90 -7.79 -19.93 -1.26
CA TYR A 90 -7.00 -19.46 -2.39
C TYR A 90 -5.56 -19.25 -1.93
N ARG A 91 -4.64 -20.01 -2.53
CA ARG A 91 -3.20 -19.86 -2.29
C ARG A 91 -2.54 -19.46 -3.60
N PRO A 92 -2.04 -18.21 -3.73
CA PRO A 92 -1.42 -17.75 -4.97
C PRO A 92 -0.16 -18.57 -5.26
N LYS A 93 -0.18 -19.33 -6.35
CA LYS A 93 0.87 -20.31 -6.70
C LYS A 93 2.00 -19.65 -7.47
N THR A 94 1.68 -18.71 -8.35
CA THR A 94 2.64 -18.00 -9.19
C THR A 94 3.04 -16.66 -8.58
N VAL A 95 4.18 -16.12 -9.02
CA VAL A 95 4.63 -14.77 -8.65
C VAL A 95 3.62 -13.73 -9.13
N GLY A 96 3.07 -13.90 -10.34
CA GLY A 96 2.05 -13.00 -10.89
C GLY A 96 0.74 -12.98 -10.10
N GLU A 97 0.31 -14.14 -9.58
CA GLU A 97 -0.86 -14.23 -8.69
C GLU A 97 -0.61 -13.57 -7.33
N ARG A 98 0.59 -13.77 -6.74
CA ARG A 98 0.99 -13.09 -5.51
C ARG A 98 1.03 -11.57 -5.71
N LEU A 99 1.62 -11.13 -6.81
CA LEU A 99 1.71 -9.71 -7.15
C LEU A 99 0.32 -9.09 -7.30
N ALA A 100 -0.60 -9.76 -8.03
CA ALA A 100 -1.97 -9.28 -8.18
C ALA A 100 -2.71 -9.17 -6.83
N LEU A 101 -2.53 -10.14 -5.93
CA LEU A 101 -3.13 -10.10 -4.60
C LEU A 101 -2.56 -8.97 -3.74
N SER A 102 -1.24 -8.78 -3.77
CA SER A 102 -0.59 -7.70 -3.02
C SER A 102 -0.94 -6.32 -3.60
N GLU A 103 -0.98 -6.15 -4.93
CA GLU A 103 -1.40 -4.90 -5.60
C GLU A 103 -2.85 -4.55 -5.26
N PHE A 104 -3.73 -5.55 -5.20
CA PHE A 104 -5.11 -5.38 -4.75
C PHE A 104 -5.17 -4.84 -3.31
N ARG A 105 -4.46 -5.49 -2.38
CA ARG A 105 -4.41 -5.08 -0.97
C ARG A 105 -3.81 -3.69 -0.79
N TYR A 106 -2.78 -3.37 -1.57
CA TYR A 106 -2.20 -2.03 -1.62
C TYR A 106 -3.22 -0.99 -2.09
N GLY A 107 -3.96 -1.30 -3.17
CA GLY A 107 -5.02 -0.44 -3.70
C GLY A 107 -6.06 -0.09 -2.65
N VAL A 108 -6.64 -1.12 -2.02
CA VAL A 108 -7.64 -0.97 -0.94
C VAL A 108 -7.10 -0.12 0.20
N ARG A 109 -5.94 -0.52 0.76
CA ARG A 109 -5.32 0.19 1.89
C ARG A 109 -5.05 1.66 1.58
N THR A 110 -4.54 1.95 0.39
CA THR A 110 -4.18 3.30 -0.02
C THR A 110 -5.44 4.18 -0.08
N VAL A 111 -6.49 3.72 -0.76
CA VAL A 111 -7.72 4.52 -0.88
C VAL A 111 -8.40 4.69 0.49
N GLU A 112 -8.54 3.61 1.27
CA GLU A 112 -9.14 3.66 2.62
C GLU A 112 -8.35 4.58 3.58
N GLY A 113 -7.03 4.61 3.45
CA GLY A 113 -6.16 5.42 4.28
C GLY A 113 -6.10 6.91 3.89
N LEU A 114 -6.73 7.34 2.78
CA LEU A 114 -6.63 8.72 2.32
C LEU A 114 -7.14 9.75 3.36
N PRO A 115 -8.34 9.63 3.97
CA PRO A 115 -8.83 10.62 4.92
C PRO A 115 -7.88 10.82 6.10
N ARG A 116 -7.34 9.73 6.65
CA ARG A 116 -6.35 9.79 7.73
C ARG A 116 -5.06 10.50 7.29
N ARG A 117 -4.57 10.23 6.06
CA ARG A 117 -3.35 10.86 5.53
C ARG A 117 -3.52 12.35 5.21
N LEU A 118 -4.74 12.78 4.89
CA LEU A 118 -5.08 14.20 4.71
C LEU A 118 -5.10 14.98 6.03
N ALA A 119 -5.30 14.31 7.18
CA ALA A 119 -5.20 14.90 8.51
C ALA A 119 -3.76 15.03 9.03
N LEU A 120 -2.78 14.44 8.33
CA LEU A 120 -1.36 14.54 8.66
C LEU A 120 -0.75 15.81 8.03
N PRO A 121 0.46 16.23 8.47
CA PRO A 121 1.17 17.35 7.87
C PRO A 121 1.25 17.25 6.34
N ASP A 122 1.30 18.39 5.67
CA ASP A 122 1.44 18.47 4.23
C ASP A 122 2.87 18.10 3.79
N ASP A 123 3.15 16.79 3.81
CA ASP A 123 4.44 16.21 3.49
C ASP A 123 4.24 15.00 2.56
N PRO A 124 4.94 14.92 1.42
CA PRO A 124 4.84 13.78 0.53
C PRO A 124 5.14 12.43 1.22
N ALA A 125 5.92 12.40 2.32
CA ALA A 125 6.14 11.18 3.10
C ALA A 125 4.83 10.51 3.56
N PHE A 126 3.81 11.31 3.86
CA PHE A 126 2.49 10.83 4.28
C PHE A 126 1.55 10.50 3.12
N ALA A 127 2.02 10.53 1.87
CA ALA A 127 1.32 9.96 0.73
C ALA A 127 1.33 8.43 0.71
N VAL A 128 1.97 7.78 1.69
CA VAL A 128 1.92 6.33 1.92
C VAL A 128 1.82 6.07 3.41
N ASP A 129 1.43 4.85 3.77
CA ASP A 129 1.44 4.43 5.16
C ASP A 129 2.84 4.07 5.60
N ILE A 130 3.26 4.66 6.71
CA ILE A 130 4.49 4.29 7.40
C ILE A 130 4.09 3.47 8.63
N ILE A 131 4.59 2.24 8.69
CA ILE A 131 4.24 1.26 9.73
C ILE A 131 5.49 0.79 10.48
N ALA A 132 5.35 0.53 11.77
CA ALA A 132 6.29 -0.24 12.55
C ALA A 132 6.01 -1.72 12.34
N VAL A 133 7.04 -2.46 11.92
CA VAL A 133 6.98 -3.91 11.75
C VAL A 133 8.09 -4.58 12.53
N GLU A 134 7.79 -5.76 13.08
CA GLU A 134 8.78 -6.62 13.71
C GLU A 134 9.18 -7.74 12.76
N VAL A 135 10.48 -7.94 12.55
CA VAL A 135 11.01 -9.01 11.71
C VAL A 135 10.85 -10.34 12.44
N THR A 136 10.11 -11.28 11.85
CA THR A 136 9.88 -12.60 12.43
C THR A 136 10.77 -13.66 11.80
N GLN A 137 11.12 -13.53 10.52
CA GLN A 137 12.02 -14.44 9.82
C GLN A 137 12.89 -13.70 8.81
N VAL A 138 14.10 -14.22 8.61
CA VAL A 138 15.08 -13.70 7.65
C VAL A 138 15.65 -14.86 6.84
N SER A 139 15.66 -14.72 5.52
CA SER A 139 16.31 -15.66 4.60
C SER A 139 16.96 -14.91 3.44
N LYS A 140 17.87 -15.58 2.72
CA LYS A 140 18.41 -15.02 1.46
C LYS A 140 17.38 -15.17 0.35
N VAL A 141 17.34 -14.22 -0.56
CA VAL A 141 16.60 -14.37 -1.82
C VAL A 141 17.38 -15.31 -2.73
N GLU A 142 16.71 -16.32 -3.30
CA GLU A 142 17.34 -17.26 -4.22
C GLU A 142 17.95 -16.54 -5.43
N GLY A 143 19.19 -16.91 -5.79
CA GLY A 143 19.91 -16.26 -6.88
C GLY A 143 20.44 -14.84 -6.59
N SER A 144 20.42 -14.38 -5.34
CA SER A 144 21.00 -13.08 -4.96
C SER A 144 21.80 -13.14 -3.66
N ASP A 145 23.04 -12.62 -3.72
CA ASP A 145 23.88 -12.43 -2.52
C ASP A 145 23.64 -11.08 -1.83
N LYS A 146 22.89 -10.17 -2.49
CA LYS A 146 22.69 -8.79 -2.01
C LYS A 146 21.30 -8.56 -1.44
N LEU A 147 20.35 -9.46 -1.68
CA LEU A 147 18.97 -9.32 -1.25
C LEU A 147 18.62 -10.29 -0.12
N THR A 148 17.94 -9.73 0.87
CA THR A 148 17.42 -10.43 2.03
C THR A 148 15.90 -10.40 1.96
N LEU A 149 15.28 -11.57 2.18
CA LEU A 149 13.85 -11.74 2.34
C LEU A 149 13.52 -11.73 3.82
N CYS A 150 12.67 -10.79 4.22
CA CYS A 150 12.15 -10.68 5.58
C CYS A 150 10.66 -11.00 5.59
N ARG A 151 10.25 -11.89 6.51
CA ARG A 151 8.86 -11.91 6.99
C ARG A 151 8.75 -11.03 8.20
N CYS A 152 7.76 -10.15 8.21
CA CYS A 152 7.56 -9.17 9.28
C CYS A 152 6.10 -9.16 9.72
N THR A 153 5.80 -8.73 10.93
CA THR A 153 4.43 -8.53 11.42
C THR A 153 4.22 -7.10 11.86
N ASP A 154 3.05 -6.53 11.56
CA ASP A 154 2.58 -5.26 12.14
C ASP A 154 1.51 -5.50 13.22
N ALA A 155 1.46 -6.72 13.77
CA ALA A 155 0.42 -7.28 14.63
C ALA A 155 -0.95 -7.53 13.97
N ALA A 156 -1.26 -6.88 12.84
CA ALA A 156 -2.50 -7.13 12.10
C ALA A 156 -2.33 -8.20 11.01
N ARG A 157 -1.19 -8.23 10.33
CA ARG A 157 -0.86 -9.22 9.30
C ARG A 157 0.63 -9.47 9.17
N ILE A 158 0.98 -10.48 8.38
CA ILE A 158 2.37 -10.77 8.04
C ILE A 158 2.71 -10.18 6.66
N TRP A 159 3.80 -9.44 6.62
CA TRP A 159 4.37 -8.77 5.46
C TRP A 159 5.54 -9.56 4.89
N THR A 160 5.67 -9.53 3.57
CA THR A 160 6.85 -9.99 2.83
C THR A 160 7.64 -8.76 2.38
N ILE A 161 8.86 -8.57 2.86
CA ILE A 161 9.70 -7.41 2.54
C ILE A 161 11.04 -7.89 2.01
N VAL A 162 11.40 -7.47 0.81
CA VAL A 162 12.73 -7.70 0.23
C VAL A 162 13.57 -6.44 0.44
N THR A 163 14.80 -6.61 0.93
CA THR A 163 15.69 -5.49 1.24
C THR A 163 17.14 -5.80 0.91
N ASN A 164 17.93 -4.77 0.66
CA ASN A 164 19.39 -4.84 0.56
C ASN A 164 20.10 -4.54 1.89
N ILE A 165 19.36 -4.18 2.94
CA ILE A 165 19.90 -3.98 4.29
C ILE A 165 20.43 -5.33 4.79
N GLN A 166 21.72 -5.35 5.09
CA GLN A 166 22.39 -6.55 5.55
C GLN A 166 22.25 -6.70 7.06
N ARG A 167 22.38 -7.93 7.56
CA ARG A 167 22.46 -8.26 8.99
C ARG A 167 21.19 -7.94 9.81
N ILE A 168 20.04 -7.85 9.16
CA ILE A 168 18.74 -7.82 9.86
C ILE A 168 18.57 -9.13 10.65
N LYS A 169 18.07 -9.03 11.88
CA LYS A 169 17.80 -10.18 12.75
C LYS A 169 16.31 -10.27 13.10
N PRO A 170 15.76 -11.48 13.32
CA PRO A 170 14.46 -11.64 13.96
C PRO A 170 14.38 -10.88 15.29
N GLY A 171 13.21 -10.34 15.61
CA GLY A 171 12.94 -9.47 16.76
C GLY A 171 13.24 -7.98 16.51
N THR A 172 13.93 -7.63 15.42
CA THR A 172 14.20 -6.22 15.10
C THR A 172 12.91 -5.52 14.68
N ARG A 173 12.60 -4.38 15.29
CA ARG A 173 11.52 -3.49 14.83
C ARG A 173 12.08 -2.43 13.89
N LEU A 174 11.46 -2.25 12.73
CA LEU A 174 11.89 -1.28 11.71
C LEU A 174 10.68 -0.50 11.19
N PRO A 175 10.87 0.78 10.80
CA PRO A 175 9.85 1.50 10.06
C PRO A 175 9.81 0.97 8.62
N ALA A 176 8.62 0.82 8.05
CA ALA A 176 8.43 0.41 6.67
C ALA A 176 7.36 1.28 5.99
N ALA A 177 7.59 1.67 4.74
CA ALA A 177 6.58 2.29 3.89
C ALA A 177 5.83 1.21 3.10
N VAL A 178 4.49 1.29 3.15
CA VAL A 178 3.63 0.47 2.30
C VAL A 178 3.54 1.11 0.92
N LEU A 179 4.49 0.72 0.06
CA LEU A 179 4.61 1.17 -1.33
C LEU A 179 3.92 0.18 -2.29
N PRO A 180 3.72 0.55 -3.57
CA PRO A 180 3.28 -0.40 -4.59
C PRO A 180 4.13 -1.67 -4.56
N PRO A 181 3.51 -2.86 -4.46
CA PRO A 181 4.25 -4.11 -4.40
C PRO A 181 5.10 -4.31 -5.65
N THR A 182 6.29 -4.84 -5.45
CA THR A 182 7.27 -5.02 -6.53
C THR A 182 7.77 -6.46 -6.53
N GLU A 183 7.90 -7.05 -7.72
CA GLU A 183 8.55 -8.33 -7.91
C GLU A 183 10.06 -8.13 -8.00
N MET A 184 10.80 -8.87 -7.18
CA MET A 184 12.26 -8.87 -7.13
C MET A 184 12.74 -10.31 -7.06
N MET A 185 13.35 -10.80 -8.15
CA MET A 185 13.96 -12.13 -8.20
C MET A 185 12.98 -13.25 -7.80
N GLY A 186 11.74 -13.21 -8.33
CA GLY A 186 10.69 -14.18 -8.06
C GLY A 186 9.94 -13.99 -6.74
N VAL A 187 10.27 -12.95 -5.97
CA VAL A 187 9.64 -12.64 -4.67
C VAL A 187 8.86 -11.33 -4.77
N VAL A 188 7.64 -11.30 -4.25
CA VAL A 188 6.83 -10.07 -4.17
C VAL A 188 7.12 -9.38 -2.85
N SER A 189 7.72 -8.19 -2.90
CA SER A 189 7.87 -7.30 -1.76
C SER A 189 6.64 -6.41 -1.64
N GLU A 190 6.03 -6.38 -0.46
CA GLU A 190 4.75 -5.71 -0.18
C GLU A 190 4.93 -4.35 0.52
N ALA A 191 6.14 -4.06 0.98
CA ALA A 191 6.54 -2.82 1.62
C ALA A 191 8.07 -2.66 1.48
N MET A 192 8.60 -1.54 1.96
CA MET A 192 10.04 -1.25 1.98
C MET A 192 10.43 -0.71 3.35
N PHE A 193 11.50 -1.24 3.96
CA PHE A 193 12.06 -0.63 5.17
C PHE A 193 12.57 0.78 4.89
N LEU A 194 12.38 1.69 5.85
CA LEU A 194 12.81 3.08 5.78
C LEU A 194 14.08 3.28 6.62
N GLY A 195 15.17 2.67 6.17
CA GLY A 195 16.45 2.62 6.87
C GLY A 195 16.69 1.30 7.61
N GLY A 196 17.91 1.15 8.13
CA GLY A 196 18.35 -0.04 8.86
C GLY A 196 18.39 0.13 10.38
N ASP A 197 18.12 1.35 10.88
CA ASP A 197 18.17 1.65 12.30
C ASP A 197 16.91 1.11 13.01
N PRO A 198 17.06 0.27 14.05
CA PRO A 198 15.92 -0.27 14.78
C PRO A 198 15.09 0.82 15.45
N LEU A 199 13.78 0.62 15.50
CA LEU A 199 12.88 1.35 16.37
C LEU A 199 13.08 0.90 17.83
N PRO A 200 12.78 1.77 18.82
CA PRO A 200 12.71 1.38 20.22
C PRO A 200 11.82 0.14 20.45
N GLU A 201 12.21 -0.75 21.36
CA GLU A 201 11.51 -2.01 21.64
C GLU A 201 10.08 -1.83 22.16
N ASP A 202 9.75 -0.67 22.72
CA ASP A 202 8.42 -0.30 23.19
C ASP A 202 7.54 0.33 22.10
N THR A 203 8.07 0.51 20.88
CA THR A 203 7.29 1.06 19.75
C THR A 203 6.15 0.13 19.36
N THR A 204 4.92 0.62 19.45
CA THR A 204 3.71 -0.12 19.02
C THR A 204 3.79 -0.47 17.53
N LEU A 205 3.52 -1.75 17.22
CA LEU A 205 3.43 -2.23 15.84
C LEU A 205 2.20 -1.67 15.12
N GLY A 206 2.25 -1.59 13.80
CA GLY A 206 1.18 -1.00 13.00
C GLY A 206 1.51 0.43 12.55
N LEU A 207 0.49 1.26 12.35
CA LEU A 207 0.69 2.63 11.87
C LEU A 207 1.51 3.46 12.86
N LEU A 208 2.59 4.07 12.38
CA LEU A 208 3.39 4.99 13.17
C LEU A 208 2.72 6.36 13.21
N SER A 209 2.38 6.81 14.43
CA SER A 209 1.86 8.16 14.67
C SER A 209 2.94 9.24 14.52
N ALA A 210 4.18 8.89 14.87
CA ALA A 210 5.35 9.76 14.77
C ALA A 210 6.55 8.99 14.20
N PRO A 211 6.63 8.80 12.87
CA PRO A 211 7.79 8.16 12.26
C PRO A 211 9.08 8.97 12.51
N PRO A 212 10.23 8.32 12.70
CA PRO A 212 11.51 9.02 12.79
C PRO A 212 11.80 9.87 11.54
N GLU A 213 12.48 11.01 11.72
CA GLU A 213 12.79 11.94 10.62
C GLU A 213 13.57 11.28 9.48
N ALA A 214 14.50 10.37 9.79
CA ALA A 214 15.21 9.60 8.78
C ALA A 214 14.26 8.75 7.91
N ALA A 215 13.21 8.19 8.52
CA ALA A 215 12.20 7.42 7.81
C ALA A 215 11.30 8.31 6.94
N LEU A 216 10.90 9.49 7.45
CA LEU A 216 10.15 10.48 6.68
C LEU A 216 10.93 10.93 5.43
N ASN A 217 12.22 11.21 5.57
CA ASN A 217 13.07 11.62 4.45
C ASN A 217 13.14 10.56 3.35
N GLN A 218 13.30 9.29 3.73
CA GLN A 218 13.31 8.19 2.76
C GLN A 218 11.94 7.97 2.12
N ALA A 219 10.86 8.02 2.90
CA ALA A 219 9.49 7.88 2.39
C ALA A 219 9.18 8.98 1.37
N ARG A 220 9.56 10.24 1.67
CA ARG A 220 9.42 11.37 0.75
C ARG A 220 10.14 11.10 -0.58
N GLY A 221 11.38 10.62 -0.52
CA GLY A 221 12.14 10.24 -1.72
C GLY A 221 11.43 9.18 -2.56
N GLN A 222 10.89 8.13 -1.92
CA GLN A 222 10.17 7.06 -2.63
C GLN A 222 8.86 7.55 -3.25
N VAL A 223 8.09 8.36 -2.52
CA VAL A 223 6.84 8.95 -3.03
C VAL A 223 7.10 9.84 -4.24
N MET A 224 8.11 10.71 -4.16
CA MET A 224 8.45 11.57 -5.30
C MET A 224 8.93 10.75 -6.50
N ALA A 225 9.69 9.67 -6.28
CA ALA A 225 10.12 8.76 -7.33
C ALA A 225 8.96 7.94 -7.92
N LEU A 226 7.93 7.63 -7.13
CA LEU A 226 6.70 6.98 -7.59
C LEU A 226 5.91 7.94 -8.49
N ILE A 227 5.63 9.15 -8.01
CA ILE A 227 4.87 10.17 -8.75
C ILE A 227 5.55 10.52 -10.07
N LYS A 228 6.88 10.64 -10.09
CA LYS A 228 7.64 10.93 -11.32
C LYS A 228 7.44 9.86 -12.41
N ARG A 229 7.14 8.60 -12.05
CA ARG A 229 6.88 7.52 -13.03
C ARG A 229 5.46 7.57 -13.61
N LEU A 230 4.57 8.36 -13.01
CA LEU A 230 3.19 8.54 -13.48
C LEU A 230 3.08 9.64 -14.54
N ALA A 231 4.09 10.51 -14.66
CA ALA A 231 4.20 11.59 -15.64
C ALA A 231 5.02 11.14 -16.86
#